data_AF-A0A946LJF4-F1
#
_entry.id   AF-A0A946LJF4-F1
#
_cell.length_a   1.000
_cell.length_b   1.000
_cell.length_c   1.000
_cell.angle_alpha   90.00
_cell.angle_beta   90.00
_cell.angle_gamma   90.00
#
_symmetry.space_group_name_H-M   'P 1'
#
loop_
_entity.id
_entity.type
_entity.pdbx_description
1 polymer ?
#
loop_
_entity_poly.entity_id
_entity_poly.type
_entity_poly.pdbx_seq_one_letter_code
_entity_poly.pdbx_strand_id
1 'polypeptide(L)'
;MSLTDIYAKYHEQVQFLPIYIREAHPVDGWWFGGNLFTKKLMKTLAPKVAMDVHDPQTIEQRRQVAGTCETSLSYGVGTYVDEMDDAVNKSYAAWPTRLYLIDTDGVVVYAAGLGPYDFHPGKLEKAIENHL
;
A
#
# COMPACT_ATOMS: atom_id res chain seq x y z
N MET A 1 6.12 -7.31 -14.42
CA MET A 1 4.71 -7.44 -14.05
C MET A 1 4.41 -6.41 -12.97
N SER A 2 3.56 -5.44 -13.28
CA SER A 2 3.05 -4.42 -12.35
C SER A 2 1.67 -4.80 -11.82
N LEU A 3 1.15 -4.09 -10.80
CA LEU A 3 -0.23 -4.29 -10.36
C LEU A 3 -1.25 -3.90 -11.45
N THR A 4 -0.94 -2.90 -12.26
CA THR A 4 -1.78 -2.48 -13.41
C THR A 4 -1.88 -3.60 -14.44
N ASP A 5 -0.79 -4.29 -14.73
CA ASP A 5 -0.79 -5.44 -15.65
C ASP A 5 -1.66 -6.59 -15.12
N ILE A 6 -1.58 -6.88 -13.83
CA ILE A 6 -2.38 -7.92 -13.17
C ILE A 6 -3.87 -7.54 -13.19
N TYR A 7 -4.19 -6.28 -12.88
CA TYR A 7 -5.57 -5.79 -12.99
C TYR A 7 -6.11 -5.97 -14.41
N ALA A 8 -5.38 -5.49 -15.42
CA ALA A 8 -5.79 -5.63 -16.82
C ALA A 8 -6.06 -7.09 -17.21
N LYS A 9 -5.27 -8.04 -16.70
CA LYS A 9 -5.40 -9.47 -16.99
C LYS A 9 -6.53 -10.17 -16.25
N TYR A 10 -6.83 -9.78 -15.00
CA TYR A 10 -7.70 -10.57 -14.11
C TYR A 10 -8.94 -9.85 -13.57
N HIS A 11 -9.16 -8.56 -13.84
CA HIS A 11 -10.25 -7.77 -13.24
C HIS A 11 -11.66 -8.33 -13.49
N GLU A 12 -11.88 -9.14 -14.53
CA GLU A 12 -13.17 -9.81 -14.77
C GLU A 12 -13.42 -11.02 -13.86
N GLN A 13 -12.35 -11.62 -13.31
CA GLN A 13 -12.40 -12.85 -12.50
C GLN A 13 -12.07 -12.59 -11.02
N VAL A 14 -11.26 -11.57 -10.74
CA VAL A 14 -10.76 -11.23 -9.40
C VAL A 14 -11.08 -9.77 -9.10
N GLN A 15 -11.59 -9.52 -7.89
CA GLN A 15 -11.81 -8.17 -7.38
C GLN A 15 -10.52 -7.59 -6.80
N PHE A 16 -10.23 -6.33 -7.13
CA PHE A 16 -9.06 -5.62 -6.62
C PHE A 16 -9.51 -4.53 -5.66
N LEU A 17 -8.94 -4.54 -4.44
CA LEU A 17 -9.25 -3.57 -3.40
C LEU A 17 -7.94 -2.92 -2.89
N PRO A 18 -7.47 -1.84 -3.52
CA PRO A 18 -6.43 -1.01 -2.96
C PRO A 18 -6.96 -0.32 -1.70
N ILE A 19 -6.23 -0.42 -0.59
CA ILE A 19 -6.59 0.22 0.68
C ILE A 19 -5.42 1.09 1.13
N TYR A 20 -5.68 2.39 1.24
CA TYR A 20 -4.75 3.35 1.79
C TYR A 20 -4.72 3.23 3.31
N ILE A 21 -3.56 2.85 3.85
CA ILE A 21 -3.31 2.74 5.30
C ILE A 21 -2.43 3.89 5.78
N ARG A 22 -2.21 3.95 7.10
CA ARG A 22 -1.35 4.96 7.73
C ARG A 22 0.04 5.07 7.08
N GLU A 23 0.56 6.29 7.03
CA GLU A 23 1.86 6.60 6.45
C GLU A 23 2.99 5.77 7.07
N ALA A 24 3.86 5.22 6.21
CA ALA A 24 5.09 4.58 6.64
C ALA A 24 6.18 5.60 7.03
N HIS A 25 6.19 6.75 6.37
CA HIS A 25 7.25 7.75 6.50
C HIS A 25 6.72 9.19 6.66
N PRO A 26 5.87 9.47 7.66
CA PRO A 26 5.36 10.82 7.85
C PRO A 26 6.46 11.80 8.25
N VAL A 27 6.41 13.04 7.74
CA VAL A 27 7.44 14.08 7.99
C VAL A 27 7.61 14.40 9.49
N ASP A 28 6.52 14.27 10.25
CA ASP A 28 6.40 14.49 11.68
C ASP A 28 6.60 13.21 12.53
N GLY A 29 6.87 12.08 11.89
CA GLY A 29 7.17 10.83 12.58
C GLY A 29 8.59 10.75 13.15
N TRP A 30 8.75 10.02 14.26
CA TRP A 30 10.04 9.69 14.90
C TRP A 30 10.88 8.67 14.10
N TRP A 31 10.66 8.57 12.78
CA TRP A 31 11.34 7.61 11.92
C TRP A 31 12.70 8.11 11.42
N PHE A 32 12.94 9.42 11.51
CA PHE A 32 14.28 9.96 11.33
C PHE A 32 15.03 9.91 12.67
N GLY A 33 15.65 8.76 12.96
CA GLY A 33 16.78 8.74 13.89
C GLY A 33 17.69 9.93 13.56
N GLY A 34 18.05 10.73 14.58
CA GLY A 34 18.45 12.15 14.47
C GLY A 34 19.68 12.51 13.64
N ASN A 35 20.13 11.67 12.72
CA ASN A 35 21.25 11.90 11.83
C ASN A 35 20.80 12.57 10.52
N LEU A 36 21.19 13.84 10.38
CA LEU A 36 20.93 14.71 9.22
C LEU A 36 21.35 14.09 7.87
N PHE A 37 22.34 13.20 7.89
CA PHE A 37 22.87 12.50 6.72
C PHE A 37 21.85 11.53 6.11
N THR A 38 21.18 10.71 6.92
CA THR A 38 20.17 9.74 6.47
C THR A 38 18.97 10.44 5.84
N LYS A 39 18.56 11.58 6.44
CA LYS A 39 17.49 12.44 5.91
C LYS A 39 17.84 13.00 4.52
N LYS A 40 19.09 13.43 4.33
CA LYS A 40 19.56 13.99 3.04
C LYS A 40 19.64 12.92 1.95
N LEU A 41 20.10 11.72 2.28
CA LEU A 41 20.23 10.60 1.35
C LEU A 41 18.85 10.08 0.87
N MET A 42 17.90 9.92 1.80
CA MET A 42 16.52 9.54 1.47
C MET A 42 15.82 10.61 0.63
N LYS A 43 16.00 11.90 0.93
CA LYS A 43 15.41 13.00 0.14
C LYS A 43 15.91 13.05 -1.32
N THR A 44 17.10 12.51 -1.59
CA THR A 44 17.64 12.37 -2.94
C THR A 44 17.21 11.09 -3.66
N LEU A 45 16.85 10.02 -2.94
CA LEU A 45 16.58 8.69 -3.50
C LEU A 45 15.10 8.29 -3.52
N ALA A 46 14.30 8.80 -2.60
CA ALA A 46 12.87 8.55 -2.54
C ALA A 46 12.10 9.56 -3.39
N PRO A 47 10.98 9.16 -4.03
CA PRO A 47 10.12 10.10 -4.73
C PRO A 47 9.61 11.17 -3.74
N LYS A 48 9.69 12.45 -4.12
CA LYS A 48 9.30 13.60 -3.27
C LYS A 48 7.93 13.41 -2.59
N VAL A 49 6.98 12.82 -3.30
CA VAL A 49 5.61 12.56 -2.83
C VAL A 49 5.59 11.65 -1.60
N ALA A 50 6.54 10.71 -1.46
CA ALA A 50 6.59 9.79 -0.32
C ALA A 50 7.24 10.40 0.94
N MET A 51 7.79 11.61 0.85
CA MET A 51 8.65 12.20 1.90
C MET A 51 8.16 13.54 2.44
N ASP A 52 7.10 14.11 1.88
CA ASP A 52 6.55 15.42 2.28
C ASP A 52 5.10 15.33 2.84
N VAL A 53 4.66 14.12 3.20
CA VAL A 53 3.31 13.86 3.75
C VAL A 53 3.36 13.80 5.27
N HIS A 54 2.54 14.61 5.94
CA HIS A 54 2.32 14.52 7.39
C HIS A 54 1.42 13.33 7.73
N ASP A 55 1.61 12.70 8.90
CA ASP A 55 0.70 11.65 9.34
C ASP A 55 -0.72 12.23 9.48
N PRO A 56 -1.72 11.76 8.72
CA PRO A 56 -3.06 12.30 8.80
C PRO A 56 -3.63 12.16 10.22
N GLN A 57 -4.17 13.25 10.75
CA GLN A 57 -4.81 13.30 12.09
C GLN A 57 -6.34 13.21 12.01
N THR A 58 -6.92 13.39 10.82
CA THR A 58 -8.35 13.22 10.55
C THR A 58 -8.59 12.38 9.31
N ILE A 59 -9.81 11.84 9.18
CA ILE A 59 -10.18 11.00 8.03
C ILE A 59 -10.19 11.81 6.72
N GLU A 60 -10.53 13.09 6.77
CA GLU A 60 -10.50 14.00 5.62
C GLU A 60 -9.08 14.21 5.13
N GLN A 61 -8.12 14.40 6.05
CA GLN A 61 -6.71 14.49 5.70
C GLN A 61 -6.23 13.18 5.07
N ARG A 62 -6.58 12.03 5.66
CA ARG A 62 -6.18 10.72 5.13
C ARG A 62 -6.74 10.49 3.73
N ARG A 63 -8.00 10.84 3.49
CA ARG A 63 -8.64 10.79 2.17
C ARG A 63 -7.95 11.70 1.15
N GLN A 64 -7.53 12.89 1.56
CA GLN A 64 -6.81 13.82 0.67
C GLN A 64 -5.45 13.25 0.24
N VAL A 65 -4.70 12.65 1.18
CA VAL A 65 -3.43 11.99 0.83
C VAL A 65 -3.68 10.77 -0.04
N ALA A 66 -4.66 9.93 0.31
CA ALA A 66 -5.02 8.75 -0.46
C ALA A 66 -5.37 9.10 -1.93
N GLY A 67 -6.16 10.15 -2.18
CA GLY A 67 -6.48 10.59 -3.55
C GLY A 67 -5.25 11.10 -4.33
N THR A 68 -4.28 11.71 -3.64
CA THR A 68 -3.00 12.12 -4.25
C THR A 68 -2.17 10.89 -4.64
N CYS A 69 -2.15 9.88 -3.78
CA CYS A 69 -1.48 8.60 -4.00
C CYS A 69 -2.12 7.82 -5.15
N GLU A 70 -3.44 7.69 -5.16
CA GLU A 70 -4.23 7.06 -6.22
C GLU A 70 -3.93 7.69 -7.59
N THR A 71 -3.97 9.02 -7.68
CA THR A 71 -3.64 9.75 -8.92
C THR A 71 -2.22 9.45 -9.38
N SER A 72 -1.26 9.44 -8.44
CA SER A 72 0.16 9.21 -8.72
C SER A 72 0.44 7.79 -9.20
N LEU A 73 -0.30 6.81 -8.69
CA LEU A 73 -0.08 5.40 -8.97
C LEU A 73 -0.94 4.89 -10.15
N SER A 74 -2.04 5.58 -10.47
CA SER A 74 -2.85 5.38 -11.69
C SER A 74 -3.23 3.91 -11.95
N TYR A 75 -3.67 3.20 -10.92
CA TYR A 75 -4.02 1.77 -11.03
C TYR A 75 -5.31 1.49 -11.80
N GLY A 76 -6.14 2.51 -12.07
CA GLY A 76 -7.45 2.35 -12.69
C GLY A 76 -8.50 1.70 -11.78
N VAL A 77 -8.19 1.55 -10.50
CA VAL A 77 -9.06 0.96 -9.46
C VAL A 77 -9.25 1.97 -8.34
N GLY A 78 -10.50 2.14 -7.90
CA GLY A 78 -10.84 3.02 -6.79
C GLY A 78 -10.12 2.62 -5.51
N THR A 79 -9.49 3.58 -4.85
CA THR A 79 -8.75 3.37 -3.60
C THR A 79 -9.64 3.60 -2.39
N TYR A 80 -9.77 2.58 -1.55
CA TYR A 80 -10.41 2.70 -0.24
C TYR A 80 -9.44 3.29 0.78
N VAL A 81 -9.95 3.81 1.89
CA VAL A 81 -9.15 4.43 2.94
C VAL A 81 -9.46 3.74 4.25
N ASP A 82 -8.42 3.23 4.93
CA ASP A 82 -8.56 2.63 6.26
C ASP A 82 -9.00 3.71 7.26
N GLU A 83 -9.86 3.32 8.19
CA GLU A 83 -10.40 4.23 9.19
C GLU A 83 -9.30 4.67 10.17
N MET A 84 -9.53 5.80 10.86
CA MET A 84 -8.50 6.44 11.69
C MET A 84 -8.02 5.58 12.87
N ASP A 85 -8.77 4.53 13.24
CA ASP A 85 -8.37 3.54 14.24
C ASP A 85 -7.43 2.45 13.69
N ASP A 86 -7.07 2.51 12.40
CA ASP A 86 -6.18 1.60 11.68
C ASP A 86 -6.65 0.13 11.74
N ALA A 87 -7.97 -0.10 11.75
CA ALA A 87 -8.56 -1.44 11.92
C ALA A 87 -8.12 -2.44 10.84
N VAL A 88 -8.11 -2.04 9.56
CA VAL A 88 -7.69 -2.93 8.46
C VAL A 88 -6.19 -3.20 8.56
N ASN A 89 -5.39 -2.15 8.72
CA ASN A 89 -3.94 -2.27 8.86
C ASN A 89 -3.54 -3.21 10.00
N LYS A 90 -4.18 -3.09 11.17
CA LYS A 90 -3.94 -3.98 12.33
C LYS A 90 -4.35 -5.42 12.04
N SER A 91 -5.54 -5.63 11.46
CA SER A 91 -6.07 -6.96 11.19
C SER A 91 -5.23 -7.74 10.17
N TYR A 92 -4.65 -7.03 9.20
CA TYR A 92 -3.84 -7.62 8.14
C TYR A 92 -2.33 -7.43 8.34
N ALA A 93 -1.89 -6.84 9.47
CA ALA A 93 -0.48 -6.48 9.69
C ALA A 93 0.17 -5.90 8.41
N ALA A 94 -0.52 -4.92 7.81
CA ALA A 94 -0.27 -4.49 6.44
C ALA A 94 0.82 -3.42 6.33
N TRP A 95 1.17 -2.76 7.43
CA TRP A 95 2.20 -1.73 7.46
C TRP A 95 3.60 -2.30 7.17
N PRO A 96 4.42 -1.65 6.33
CA PRO A 96 4.16 -0.39 5.61
C PRO A 96 3.37 -0.56 4.31
N THR A 97 3.39 -1.76 3.73
CA THR A 97 2.57 -2.15 2.56
C THR A 97 2.50 -3.68 2.50
N ARG A 98 1.41 -4.25 1.98
CA ARG A 98 1.25 -5.71 1.89
C ARG A 98 0.26 -6.11 0.80
N LEU A 99 0.49 -7.28 0.22
CA LEU A 99 -0.40 -7.90 -0.77
C LEU A 99 -1.05 -9.14 -0.16
N TYR A 100 -2.33 -9.32 -0.47
CA TYR A 100 -3.15 -10.45 -0.06
C TYR A 100 -3.97 -10.97 -1.25
N LEU A 101 -4.27 -12.27 -1.25
CA LEU A 101 -5.36 -12.87 -2.02
C LEU A 101 -6.27 -13.58 -1.02
N ILE A 102 -7.56 -13.24 -1.08
CA ILE A 102 -8.61 -13.82 -0.26
C ILE A 102 -9.57 -14.51 -1.22
N ASP A 103 -9.89 -15.77 -0.96
CA ASP A 103 -10.83 -16.52 -1.80
C ASP A 103 -12.30 -16.20 -1.48
N THR A 104 -13.22 -16.81 -2.22
CA THR A 104 -14.66 -16.59 -2.08
C THR A 104 -15.24 -17.12 -0.76
N ASP A 105 -14.52 -18.02 -0.07
CA ASP A 105 -14.89 -18.54 1.25
C ASP A 105 -14.33 -17.65 2.39
N GLY A 106 -13.59 -16.58 2.05
CA GLY A 106 -13.00 -15.66 3.00
C GLY A 106 -11.66 -16.14 3.56
N VAL A 107 -11.02 -17.13 2.93
CA VAL A 107 -9.73 -17.68 3.35
C VAL A 107 -8.60 -16.91 2.67
N VAL A 108 -7.58 -16.56 3.46
CA VAL A 108 -6.35 -15.96 2.93
C VAL A 108 -5.51 -17.06 2.25
N VAL A 109 -5.57 -17.12 0.93
CA VAL A 109 -4.82 -18.11 0.12
C VAL A 109 -3.45 -17.60 -0.31
N TYR A 110 -3.21 -16.29 -0.20
CA TYR A 110 -1.87 -15.71 -0.31
C TYR A 110 -1.74 -14.50 0.60
N ALA A 111 -0.61 -14.43 1.32
CA ALA A 111 -0.19 -13.28 2.10
C ALA A 111 1.29 -13.03 1.80
N ALA A 112 1.62 -11.85 1.29
CA ALA A 112 3.01 -11.46 1.11
C ALA A 112 3.75 -11.41 2.46
N GLY A 113 5.08 -11.59 2.41
CA GLY A 113 5.96 -11.32 3.54
C GLY A 113 6.02 -9.83 3.90
N LEU A 114 7.03 -9.44 4.68
CA LEU A 114 7.17 -8.07 5.16
C LEU A 114 7.43 -7.09 4.00
N GLY A 115 6.54 -6.11 3.84
CA GLY A 115 6.77 -4.97 2.95
C GLY A 115 7.85 -4.02 3.50
N PRO A 116 8.57 -3.26 2.64
CA PRO A 116 8.47 -3.27 1.18
C PRO A 116 9.22 -4.44 0.51
N TYR A 117 10.01 -5.21 1.27
CA TYR A 117 10.93 -6.21 0.74
C TYR A 117 10.27 -7.38 0.02
N ASP A 118 9.05 -7.77 0.44
CA ASP A 118 8.30 -8.82 -0.23
C ASP A 118 7.08 -8.33 -1.02
N PHE A 119 7.05 -7.04 -1.36
CA PHE A 119 6.04 -6.50 -2.26
C PHE A 119 6.36 -6.88 -3.71
N HIS A 120 5.95 -8.09 -4.11
CA HIS A 120 6.22 -8.65 -5.44
C HIS A 120 4.92 -8.94 -6.20
N PRO A 121 4.48 -8.07 -7.12
CA PRO A 121 3.28 -8.30 -7.93
C PRO A 121 3.30 -9.64 -8.66
N GLY A 122 4.45 -10.09 -9.19
CA GLY A 122 4.55 -11.39 -9.85
C GLY A 122 4.32 -12.61 -8.94
N LYS A 123 4.49 -12.48 -7.61
CA LYS A 123 4.10 -13.54 -6.67
C LYS A 123 2.58 -13.58 -6.47
N LEU A 124 1.95 -12.41 -6.40
CA LEU A 124 0.50 -12.30 -6.37
C LEU A 124 -0.14 -12.86 -7.65
N GLU A 125 0.41 -12.53 -8.83
CA GLU A 125 -0.05 -13.10 -10.09
C GLU A 125 -0.05 -14.63 -10.07
N LYS A 126 1.06 -15.24 -9.67
CA LYS A 126 1.15 -16.70 -9.54
C LYS A 126 0.15 -17.28 -8.55
N ALA A 127 -0.13 -16.57 -7.45
CA ALA A 127 -1.15 -17.00 -6.49
C ALA A 127 -2.56 -16.97 -7.12
N ILE A 128 -2.88 -15.95 -7.91
CA ILE A 128 -4.12 -15.86 -8.68
C ILE A 128 -4.21 -17.01 -9.69
N GLU A 129 -3.16 -17.23 -10.49
CA GLU A 129 -3.12 -18.31 -11.50
C GLU A 129 -3.30 -19.71 -10.93
N ASN A 130 -2.81 -19.95 -9.72
CA ASN A 130 -2.93 -21.25 -9.06
C ASN A 130 -4.29 -21.46 -8.38
N HIS A 131 -5.05 -20.39 -8.15
CA HIS A 131 -6.29 -20.43 -7.38
C HIS A 131 -7.55 -20.29 -8.24
N LEU A 132 -7.47 -19.62 -9.38
CA LEU A 132 -8.50 -19.64 -10.43
C LEU A 132 -8.55 -21.01 -11.12
#